data_AF-R5GEP1-F1
#
_entry.id   AF-R5GEP1-F1
#
_cell.length_a   1.000
_cell.length_b   1.000
_cell.length_c   1.000
_cell.angle_alpha   90.00
_cell.angle_beta   90.00
_cell.angle_gamma   90.00
#
_symmetry.space_group_name_H-M   'P 1'
#
loop_
_entity.id
_entity.type
_entity.pdbx_description
1 polymer ?
#
loop_
_entity_poly.entity_id
_entity_poly.type
_entity_poly.pdbx_seq_one_letter_code
_entity_poly.pdbx_strand_id
1 'polypeptide(L)'
;MILNHHIGHKWLRIWLAVLLIMAMGSTSCRTYREPVRRVLLPSGTISREIYPMETQELASELSKDLKINIELPEDNLELYSFADEWKGTPYRFGGTTRKGTDCSGFVWQLYKAVYNKDLGRHSSATLMANSRRVDKRHLNEGDLVFFNINNRRGGRASHVGVYLKNDLFVHATTKQGVIISSLNEPYYRRTYIGGGRVL
;
A
#
# COMPACT_ATOMS: atom_id res chain seq x y z
N MET A 1 -14.17 35.98 7.49
CA MET A 1 -14.98 34.94 6.82
C MET A 1 -14.25 33.62 6.97
N ILE A 2 -14.79 32.74 7.80
CA ILE A 2 -14.23 31.45 8.22
C ILE A 2 -14.79 30.33 7.31
N LEU A 3 -13.96 29.30 7.06
CA LEU A 3 -14.21 27.83 6.93
C LEU A 3 -13.38 27.23 5.79
N ASN A 4 -12.30 26.48 6.06
CA ASN A 4 -12.19 25.07 6.52
C ASN A 4 -12.37 24.00 5.41
N HIS A 5 -11.31 23.22 5.14
CA HIS A 5 -11.42 21.74 5.14
C HIS A 5 -10.07 20.99 5.26
N HIS A 6 -9.63 20.79 6.51
CA HIS A 6 -9.46 19.48 7.16
C HIS A 6 -8.85 18.28 6.39
N ILE A 7 -7.56 18.29 6.01
CA ILE A 7 -6.82 17.05 5.73
C ILE A 7 -5.36 17.22 6.15
N GLY A 8 -4.96 16.58 7.26
CA GLY A 8 -3.58 16.63 7.78
C GLY A 8 -3.39 16.06 9.19
N HIS A 9 -4.48 15.74 9.90
CA HIS A 9 -4.40 15.42 11.33
C HIS A 9 -4.05 13.96 11.68
N LYS A 10 -4.07 13.01 10.74
CA LYS A 10 -3.70 11.61 11.06
C LYS A 10 -2.18 11.44 11.18
N TRP A 11 -1.40 12.08 10.31
CA TRP A 11 0.07 12.01 10.32
C TRP A 11 0.74 12.82 11.44
N LEU A 12 0.16 13.96 11.82
CA LEU A 12 0.74 14.84 12.84
C LEU A 12 0.64 14.24 14.27
N ARG A 13 -0.34 13.36 14.50
CA ARG A 13 -0.55 12.72 15.82
C ARG A 13 0.47 11.63 16.12
N ILE A 14 0.92 10.90 15.09
CA ILE A 14 1.91 9.83 15.22
C ILE A 14 3.30 10.40 15.57
N TRP A 15 3.66 11.58 15.02
CA TRP A 15 4.91 12.26 15.38
C TRP A 15 4.86 13.01 16.72
N LEU A 16 3.71 13.56 17.13
CA LEU A 16 3.58 14.24 18.43
C LEU A 16 3.45 13.28 19.62
N ALA A 17 2.95 12.06 19.42
CA ALA A 17 2.81 11.07 20.50
C ALA A 17 4.15 10.54 21.04
N VAL A 18 5.25 10.69 20.29
CA VAL A 18 6.61 10.33 20.72
C VAL A 18 7.18 11.32 21.75
N LEU A 19 6.57 12.49 21.95
CA LEU A 19 7.14 13.57 22.77
C LEU A 19 6.33 13.94 24.02
N LEU A 20 5.18 13.33 24.30
CA LEU A 20 4.28 13.84 25.35
C LEU A 20 3.41 12.79 26.04
N ILE A 21 4.03 11.81 26.71
CA ILE A 21 3.34 11.02 27.74
C ILE A 21 4.13 11.07 29.05
N MET A 22 4.02 12.20 29.74
CA MET A 22 3.90 12.20 31.20
C MET A 22 2.47 12.62 31.56
N ALA A 23 1.91 11.89 32.52
CA ALA A 23 0.79 12.26 33.40
C ALA A 23 -0.64 11.76 33.04
N MET A 24 -1.09 10.85 33.91
CA MET A 24 -2.47 10.65 34.44
C MET A 24 -3.46 9.72 33.72
N GLY A 25 -3.58 8.48 34.23
CA GLY A 25 -4.67 8.14 35.17
C GLY A 25 -6.05 7.70 34.66
N SER A 26 -6.29 6.38 34.76
CA SER A 26 -7.53 5.68 35.17
C SER A 26 -8.74 5.56 34.21
N THR A 27 -9.05 4.33 33.74
CA THR A 27 -10.16 3.46 34.22
C THR A 27 -10.42 2.28 33.26
N SER A 28 -10.86 1.15 33.84
CA SER A 28 -11.31 -0.12 33.23
C SER A 28 -10.24 -1.10 32.73
N CYS A 29 -9.83 -2.02 33.62
CA CYS A 29 -8.93 -3.13 33.32
C CYS A 29 -9.74 -4.30 32.74
N ARG A 30 -9.83 -4.39 31.41
CA ARG A 30 -10.07 -5.67 30.72
C ARG A 30 -8.69 -6.23 30.42
N THR A 31 -8.26 -7.24 31.18
CA THR A 31 -6.95 -7.88 30.99
C THR A 31 -6.93 -8.64 29.67
N TYR A 32 -6.63 -7.92 28.60
CA TYR A 32 -6.27 -8.50 27.31
C TYR A 32 -4.85 -9.08 27.42
N ARG A 33 -4.68 -10.33 26.99
CA ARG A 33 -3.36 -10.93 26.80
C ARG A 33 -2.87 -10.51 25.42
N GLU A 34 -1.84 -9.69 25.38
CA GLU A 34 -1.12 -9.30 24.16
C GLU A 34 -0.61 -10.54 23.40
N PRO A 35 -0.76 -10.62 22.06
CA PRO A 35 -0.16 -11.67 21.25
C PRO A 35 1.35 -11.47 21.15
N VAL A 36 2.13 -12.39 21.73
CA VAL A 36 3.60 -12.31 21.81
C VAL A 36 4.25 -13.27 20.82
N ARG A 37 5.06 -12.75 19.87
CA ARG A 37 6.00 -13.57 19.09
C ARG A 37 7.41 -13.47 19.69
N ARG A 38 8.11 -14.60 19.83
CA ARG A 38 9.50 -14.64 20.29
C ARG A 38 10.45 -14.56 19.10
N VAL A 39 11.35 -13.58 19.11
CA VAL A 39 12.46 -13.48 18.15
C VAL A 39 13.77 -13.68 18.90
N LEU A 40 14.67 -14.51 18.37
CA LEU A 40 16.02 -14.73 18.89
C LEU A 40 16.97 -13.71 18.26
N LEU A 41 17.59 -12.87 19.09
CA LEU A 41 18.66 -11.96 18.65
C LEU A 41 19.99 -12.71 18.51
N PRO A 42 20.97 -12.18 17.74
CA PRO A 42 22.32 -12.74 17.62
C PRO A 42 23.06 -12.92 18.96
N SER A 43 22.63 -12.17 19.99
CA SER A 43 23.11 -12.27 21.37
C SER A 43 22.50 -13.42 22.18
N GLY A 44 21.58 -14.20 21.60
CA GLY A 44 20.80 -15.23 22.32
C GLY A 44 19.67 -14.67 23.19
N THR A 45 19.47 -13.36 23.22
CA THR A 45 18.39 -12.71 23.98
C THR A 45 17.10 -12.69 23.17
N ILE A 46 15.98 -13.04 23.81
CA ILE A 46 14.64 -12.88 23.23
C ILE A 46 14.21 -11.43 23.46
N SER A 47 14.14 -10.61 22.41
CA SER A 47 13.47 -9.31 22.48
C SER A 47 11.99 -9.48 22.16
N ARG A 48 11.13 -8.88 22.98
CA ARG A 48 9.74 -8.59 22.60
C ARG A 48 9.76 -7.25 21.89
N GLU A 49 9.67 -7.24 20.56
CA GLU A 49 9.22 -6.00 19.91
C GLU A 49 7.75 -5.83 20.25
N ILE A 50 7.48 -4.97 21.21
CA ILE A 50 6.12 -4.52 21.51
C ILE A 50 5.81 -3.50 20.43
N TYR A 51 5.06 -3.90 19.39
CA TYR A 51 4.47 -2.92 18.49
C TYR A 51 3.52 -2.05 19.32
N PRO A 52 3.61 -0.72 19.20
CA PRO A 52 2.68 0.18 19.87
C PRO A 52 1.24 -0.27 19.60
N MET A 53 0.38 -0.19 20.62
CA MET A 53 -1.03 -0.55 20.50
C MET A 53 -1.72 0.20 19.35
N GLU A 54 -1.29 1.44 19.07
CA GLU A 54 -1.72 2.23 17.90
C GLU A 54 -1.41 1.53 16.56
N THR A 55 -0.26 0.88 16.42
CA THR A 55 0.12 0.13 15.22
C THR A 55 -0.74 -1.10 15.04
N GLN A 56 -1.07 -1.81 16.13
CA GLN A 56 -1.97 -2.97 16.08
C GLN A 56 -3.41 -2.55 15.72
N GLU A 57 -3.90 -1.46 16.30
CA GLU A 57 -5.21 -0.90 16.02
C GLU A 57 -5.33 -0.47 14.56
N LEU A 58 -4.31 0.22 14.03
CA LEU A 58 -4.25 0.62 12.63
C LEU A 58 -4.27 -0.58 11.68
N ALA A 59 -3.48 -1.63 11.96
CA ALA A 59 -3.49 -2.85 11.14
C ALA A 59 -4.87 -3.53 11.14
N SER A 60 -5.56 -3.54 12.29
CA SER A 60 -6.92 -4.06 12.40
C SER A 60 -7.94 -3.21 11.63
N GLU A 61 -7.86 -1.89 11.71
CA GLU A 61 -8.71 -0.96 10.94
C GLU A 61 -8.53 -1.17 9.43
N LEU A 62 -7.28 -1.11 8.96
CA LEU A 62 -6.93 -1.31 7.55
C LEU A 62 -7.35 -2.69 7.05
N SER A 63 -7.22 -3.73 7.87
CA SER A 63 -7.64 -5.09 7.50
C SER A 63 -9.13 -5.14 7.17
N LYS A 64 -9.94 -4.43 7.95
CA LYS A 64 -11.39 -4.30 7.73
C LYS A 64 -11.71 -3.50 6.48
N ASP A 65 -11.07 -2.33 6.33
CA ASP A 65 -11.40 -1.36 5.30
C ASP A 65 -10.93 -1.76 3.90
N LEU A 66 -9.82 -2.49 3.83
CA LEU A 66 -9.28 -3.03 2.58
C LEU A 66 -9.73 -4.47 2.32
N LYS A 67 -10.31 -5.14 3.33
CA LYS A 67 -10.67 -6.57 3.30
C LYS A 67 -9.45 -7.45 3.00
N ILE A 68 -8.34 -7.15 3.66
CA ILE A 68 -7.06 -7.86 3.57
C ILE A 68 -6.68 -8.30 4.98
N ASN A 69 -6.18 -9.52 5.15
CA ASN A 69 -5.62 -9.93 6.45
C ASN A 69 -4.19 -9.37 6.56
N ILE A 70 -4.01 -8.34 7.39
CA ILE A 70 -2.73 -7.68 7.65
C ILE A 70 -2.13 -8.27 8.93
N GLU A 71 -0.97 -8.91 8.82
CA GLU A 71 -0.24 -9.59 9.88
C GLU A 71 1.05 -8.84 10.19
N LEU A 72 1.20 -8.39 11.44
CA LEU A 72 2.39 -7.68 11.91
C LEU A 72 3.39 -8.65 12.56
N PRO A 73 4.71 -8.47 12.34
CA PRO A 73 5.35 -7.46 11.48
C PRO A 73 5.59 -7.84 10.02
N GLU A 74 5.06 -8.97 9.59
CA GLU A 74 5.39 -9.56 8.30
C GLU A 74 4.92 -8.72 7.11
N ASP A 75 3.82 -7.99 7.25
CA ASP A 75 3.20 -7.18 6.20
C ASP A 75 3.62 -5.69 6.25
N ASN A 76 3.68 -5.08 5.07
CA ASN A 76 4.03 -3.67 4.87
C ASN A 76 2.86 -2.74 5.21
N LEU A 77 2.74 -2.37 6.49
CA LEU A 77 1.67 -1.51 6.98
C LEU A 77 1.60 -0.14 6.26
N GLU A 78 2.74 0.46 5.90
CA GLU A 78 2.79 1.75 5.19
C GLU A 78 2.15 1.66 3.79
N LEU A 79 2.38 0.54 3.08
CA LEU A 79 1.76 0.27 1.79
C LEU A 79 0.23 0.20 1.90
N TYR A 80 -0.28 -0.54 2.89
CA TYR A 80 -1.72 -0.66 3.12
C TYR A 80 -2.34 0.67 3.54
N SER A 81 -1.69 1.41 4.43
CA SER A 81 -2.13 2.75 4.83
C SER A 81 -2.23 3.69 3.62
N PHE A 82 -1.20 3.70 2.76
CA PHE A 82 -1.23 4.51 1.54
C PHE A 82 -2.34 4.07 0.58
N ALA A 83 -2.53 2.76 0.38
CA ALA A 83 -3.58 2.24 -0.46
C ALA A 83 -4.98 2.65 0.02
N ASP A 84 -5.22 2.62 1.34
CA ASP A 84 -6.48 3.07 1.93
C ASP A 84 -6.70 4.57 1.75
N GLU A 85 -5.68 5.40 2.03
CA GLU A 85 -5.76 6.85 1.85
C GLU A 85 -6.08 7.28 0.42
N TRP A 86 -5.60 6.53 -0.57
CA TRP A 86 -5.81 6.84 -1.97
C TRP A 86 -7.06 6.21 -2.55
N LYS A 87 -7.65 5.21 -1.88
CA LYS A 87 -8.86 4.51 -2.29
C LYS A 87 -9.96 5.50 -2.68
N GLY A 88 -10.56 5.31 -3.85
CA GLY A 88 -11.59 6.20 -4.39
C GLY A 88 -11.08 7.47 -5.08
N THR A 89 -9.76 7.75 -5.09
CA THR A 89 -9.21 8.87 -5.88
C THR A 89 -9.61 8.72 -7.35
N PRO A 90 -10.29 9.71 -7.96
CA PRO A 90 -10.79 9.59 -9.33
C PRO A 90 -9.68 9.39 -10.35
N TYR A 91 -9.99 8.75 -11.48
CA TYR A 91 -9.04 8.67 -12.57
C TYR A 91 -8.92 9.98 -13.32
N ARG A 92 -7.68 10.43 -13.57
CA ARG A 92 -7.37 11.52 -14.49
C ARG A 92 -6.10 11.18 -15.26
N PHE A 93 -6.18 11.14 -16.59
CA PHE A 93 -5.03 10.89 -17.44
C PHE A 93 -3.91 11.91 -17.18
N GLY A 94 -2.68 11.45 -16.93
CA GLY A 94 -1.55 12.30 -16.56
C GLY A 94 -1.58 12.81 -15.12
N GLY A 95 -2.66 12.55 -14.35
CA GLY A 95 -2.83 13.04 -12.99
C GLY A 95 -1.96 12.29 -11.98
N THR A 96 -1.56 13.01 -10.92
CA THR A 96 -0.63 12.52 -9.90
C THR A 96 -1.05 12.96 -8.49
N THR A 97 -2.32 13.30 -8.27
CA THR A 97 -2.80 13.86 -6.99
C THR A 97 -4.05 13.15 -6.51
N ARG A 98 -4.43 13.37 -5.25
CA ARG A 98 -5.71 12.90 -4.69
C ARG A 98 -6.96 13.54 -5.34
N LYS A 99 -6.80 14.61 -6.14
CA LYS A 99 -7.90 15.16 -6.96
C LYS A 99 -8.08 14.41 -8.28
N GLY A 100 -7.13 13.55 -8.63
CA GLY A 100 -7.22 12.64 -9.74
C GLY A 100 -5.87 12.12 -10.19
N THR A 101 -5.82 10.85 -10.55
CA THR A 101 -4.57 10.18 -10.95
C THR A 101 -4.75 9.16 -12.06
N ASP A 102 -3.71 8.93 -12.87
CA ASP A 102 -3.65 7.78 -13.76
C ASP A 102 -2.96 6.59 -13.08
N CYS A 103 -3.00 5.41 -13.69
CA CYS A 103 -2.44 4.20 -13.09
C CYS A 103 -0.96 4.31 -12.75
N SER A 104 -0.17 4.93 -13.62
CA SER A 104 1.26 5.12 -13.42
C SER A 104 1.59 6.36 -12.57
N GLY A 105 0.72 7.37 -12.54
CA GLY A 105 0.81 8.51 -11.62
C GLY A 105 0.55 8.08 -10.18
N PHE A 106 -0.38 7.14 -9.97
CA PHE A 106 -0.63 6.52 -8.68
C PHE A 106 0.60 5.71 -8.20
N VAL A 107 1.15 4.86 -9.07
CA VAL A 107 2.39 4.10 -8.77
C VAL A 107 3.53 5.04 -8.39
N TRP A 108 3.72 6.14 -9.12
CA TRP A 108 4.78 7.11 -8.84
C TRP A 108 4.64 7.70 -7.43
N GLN A 109 3.43 8.10 -7.05
CA GLN A 109 3.17 8.69 -5.72
C GLN A 109 3.30 7.67 -4.60
N LEU A 110 2.85 6.44 -4.82
CA LEU A 110 3.01 5.34 -3.87
C LEU A 110 4.50 5.05 -3.61
N TYR A 111 5.30 4.91 -4.67
CA TYR A 111 6.72 4.62 -4.52
C TYR A 111 7.50 5.74 -3.84
N LYS A 112 7.13 6.99 -4.10
CA LYS A 112 7.72 8.15 -3.44
C LYS A 112 7.38 8.18 -1.95
N ALA A 113 6.14 7.88 -1.57
CA ALA A 113 5.69 7.97 -0.19
C ALA A 113 6.08 6.76 0.68
N VAL A 114 5.95 5.54 0.14
CA VAL A 114 6.12 4.29 0.90
C VAL A 114 7.55 3.77 0.83
N TYR A 115 8.22 3.91 -0.33
CA TYR A 115 9.54 3.33 -0.56
C TYR A 115 10.65 4.38 -0.67
N ASN A 116 10.31 5.67 -0.52
CA ASN A 116 11.22 6.79 -0.75
C ASN A 116 12.00 6.70 -2.08
N LYS A 117 11.34 6.17 -3.13
CA LYS A 117 11.92 5.97 -4.47
C LYS A 117 11.18 6.83 -5.49
N ASP A 118 11.89 7.77 -6.10
CA ASP A 118 11.35 8.55 -7.21
C ASP A 118 11.56 7.80 -8.54
N LEU A 119 10.49 7.18 -9.03
CA LEU A 119 10.50 6.48 -10.32
C LEU A 119 10.40 7.42 -11.53
N GLY A 120 10.19 8.72 -11.30
CA GLY A 120 9.81 9.68 -12.33
C GLY A 120 8.41 9.44 -12.90
N ARG A 121 7.90 10.45 -13.62
CA ARG A 121 6.62 10.33 -14.33
C ARG A 121 6.80 9.51 -15.62
N HIS A 122 6.57 8.19 -15.52
CA HIS A 122 6.73 7.25 -16.63
C HIS A 122 5.45 6.51 -17.03
N SER A 123 5.37 6.09 -18.29
CA SER A 123 4.28 5.22 -18.75
C SER A 123 4.39 3.82 -18.12
N SER A 124 3.29 3.07 -18.07
CA SER A 124 3.31 1.66 -17.63
C SER A 124 4.27 0.79 -18.45
N ALA A 125 4.43 1.07 -19.75
CA ALA A 125 5.40 0.38 -20.60
C ALA A 125 6.86 0.68 -20.21
N THR A 126 7.16 1.94 -19.87
CA THR A 126 8.50 2.35 -19.41
C THR A 126 8.80 1.76 -18.04
N LEU A 127 7.84 1.78 -17.12
CA LEU A 127 7.97 1.14 -15.80
C LEU A 127 8.27 -0.35 -15.94
N MET A 128 7.56 -1.05 -16.83
CA MET A 128 7.81 -2.47 -17.12
C MET A 128 9.22 -2.71 -17.66
N ALA A 129 9.68 -1.88 -18.59
CA ALA A 129 11.03 -2.00 -19.16
C ALA A 129 12.15 -1.75 -18.14
N ASN A 130 11.91 -0.88 -17.16
CA ASN A 130 12.87 -0.53 -16.11
C ASN A 130 12.77 -1.43 -14.86
N SER A 131 11.89 -2.42 -14.86
CA SER A 131 11.71 -3.35 -13.74
C SER A 131 12.34 -4.70 -14.03
N ARG A 132 12.92 -5.34 -13.00
CA ARG A 132 13.34 -6.74 -13.10
C ARG A 132 12.11 -7.63 -13.14
N ARG A 133 11.99 -8.50 -14.14
CA ARG A 133 10.85 -9.43 -14.27
C ARG A 133 10.72 -10.34 -13.04
N VAL A 134 9.49 -10.55 -12.59
CA VAL A 134 9.14 -11.42 -11.47
C VAL A 134 8.01 -12.36 -11.90
N ASP A 135 8.18 -13.66 -11.66
CA ASP A 135 7.12 -14.64 -11.85
C ASP A 135 5.97 -14.39 -10.88
N LYS A 136 4.73 -14.65 -11.32
CA LYS A 136 3.53 -14.44 -10.48
C LYS A 136 3.65 -15.07 -9.08
N ARG A 137 4.26 -16.27 -8.99
CA ARG A 137 4.43 -17.01 -7.72
C ARG A 137 5.49 -16.41 -6.76
N HIS A 138 6.30 -15.47 -7.23
CA HIS A 138 7.37 -14.81 -6.48
C HIS A 138 7.09 -13.31 -6.28
N LEU A 139 5.85 -12.88 -6.55
CA LEU A 139 5.41 -11.52 -6.28
C LEU A 139 5.40 -11.28 -4.78
N ASN A 140 6.02 -10.17 -4.39
CA ASN A 140 6.03 -9.65 -3.02
C ASN A 140 5.34 -8.28 -2.99
N GLU A 141 4.92 -7.86 -1.79
CA GLU A 141 4.40 -6.53 -1.55
C GLU A 141 5.27 -5.45 -2.20
N GLY A 142 4.62 -4.53 -2.91
CA GLY A 142 5.29 -3.46 -3.64
C GLY A 142 5.66 -3.80 -5.08
N ASP A 143 5.75 -5.07 -5.48
CA ASP A 143 6.04 -5.41 -6.88
C ASP A 143 4.98 -4.83 -7.82
N LEU A 144 5.40 -4.43 -9.01
CA LEU A 144 4.49 -3.93 -10.03
C LEU A 144 3.85 -5.11 -10.78
N VAL A 145 2.56 -4.99 -11.08
CA VAL A 145 1.82 -5.91 -11.95
C VAL A 145 1.37 -5.19 -13.20
N PHE A 146 1.66 -5.78 -14.37
CA PHE A 146 1.45 -5.14 -15.66
C PHE A 146 0.38 -5.85 -16.50
N PHE A 147 -0.41 -5.05 -17.23
CA PHE A 147 -1.52 -5.55 -18.04
C PHE A 147 -1.58 -4.91 -19.42
N ASN A 148 -2.09 -5.66 -20.39
CA ASN A 148 -2.43 -5.21 -21.74
C ASN A 148 -3.95 -5.05 -21.89
N ILE A 149 -4.56 -4.14 -21.14
CA ILE A 149 -6.01 -3.91 -21.16
C ILE A 149 -6.51 -3.23 -22.44
N ASN A 150 -5.62 -2.64 -23.25
CA ASN A 150 -5.97 -1.96 -24.50
C ASN A 150 -5.57 -2.77 -25.75
N ASN A 151 -5.25 -4.06 -25.61
CA ASN A 151 -4.84 -4.94 -26.72
C ASN A 151 -3.74 -4.35 -27.62
N ARG A 152 -2.75 -3.68 -27.01
CA ARG A 152 -1.61 -3.10 -27.72
C ARG A 152 -0.78 -4.22 -28.35
N ARG A 153 -0.34 -4.01 -29.60
CA ARG A 153 0.56 -4.92 -30.31
C ARG A 153 1.89 -5.09 -29.55
N GLY A 154 2.46 -6.29 -29.62
CA GLY A 154 3.78 -6.59 -29.04
C GLY A 154 3.80 -6.73 -27.51
N GLY A 155 2.65 -6.98 -26.86
CA GLY A 155 2.60 -7.28 -25.42
C GLY A 155 3.05 -6.12 -24.51
N ARG A 156 2.95 -4.89 -24.99
CA ARG A 156 3.33 -3.69 -24.23
C ARG A 156 2.30 -3.41 -23.13
N ALA A 157 2.77 -3.10 -21.92
CA ALA A 157 1.89 -2.66 -20.85
C ALA A 157 1.08 -1.42 -21.26
N SER A 158 -0.22 -1.46 -21.00
CA SER A 158 -1.13 -0.32 -21.09
C SER A 158 -1.70 0.07 -19.73
N HIS A 159 -1.49 -0.76 -18.70
CA HIS A 159 -1.93 -0.52 -17.33
C HIS A 159 -0.96 -1.15 -16.34
N VAL A 160 -0.93 -0.59 -15.12
CA VAL A 160 -0.04 -1.01 -14.03
C VAL A 160 -0.77 -0.90 -12.70
N GLY A 161 -0.44 -1.79 -11.77
CA GLY A 161 -0.82 -1.72 -10.36
C GLY A 161 0.34 -2.13 -9.46
N VAL A 162 0.16 -1.97 -8.15
CA VAL A 162 1.11 -2.39 -7.12
C VAL A 162 0.54 -3.59 -6.38
N TYR A 163 1.30 -4.68 -6.37
CA TYR A 163 0.97 -5.91 -5.67
C TYR A 163 0.95 -5.68 -4.17
N LEU A 164 -0.10 -6.18 -3.53
CA LEU A 164 -0.27 -6.21 -2.08
C LEU A 164 0.12 -7.60 -1.62
N LYS A 165 -0.86 -8.48 -1.39
CA LYS A 165 -0.66 -9.90 -1.08
C LYS A 165 -1.82 -10.74 -1.59
N ASN A 166 -1.66 -12.06 -1.59
CA ASN A 166 -2.75 -13.00 -1.93
C ASN A 166 -3.46 -12.69 -3.26
N ASP A 167 -2.68 -12.45 -4.33
CA ASP A 167 -3.20 -12.04 -5.63
C ASP A 167 -3.94 -10.69 -5.66
N LEU A 168 -3.92 -9.91 -4.57
CA LEU A 168 -4.51 -8.57 -4.53
C LEU A 168 -3.51 -7.52 -4.97
N PHE A 169 -4.01 -6.50 -5.62
CA PHE A 169 -3.21 -5.36 -6.08
C PHE A 169 -4.05 -4.09 -6.09
N VAL A 170 -3.40 -2.95 -5.83
CA VAL A 170 -4.02 -1.61 -5.86
C VAL A 170 -3.64 -0.87 -7.14
N HIS A 171 -4.61 -0.19 -7.75
CA HIS A 171 -4.41 0.53 -9.01
C HIS A 171 -5.52 1.56 -9.30
N ALA A 172 -5.25 2.52 -10.18
CA ALA A 172 -6.26 3.49 -10.64
C ALA A 172 -6.99 3.01 -11.92
N THR A 173 -8.32 2.86 -11.86
CA THR A 173 -9.18 2.50 -12.99
C THR A 173 -9.93 3.70 -13.54
N THR A 174 -10.20 3.70 -14.85
CA THR A 174 -10.91 4.80 -15.52
C THR A 174 -12.32 5.06 -14.99
N LYS A 175 -13.01 4.05 -14.46
CA LYS A 175 -14.40 4.19 -13.98
C LYS A 175 -14.52 4.39 -12.47
N GLN A 176 -13.73 3.67 -11.67
CA GLN A 176 -13.90 3.63 -10.21
C GLN A 176 -12.77 4.36 -9.48
N GLY A 177 -11.78 4.90 -10.19
CA GLY A 177 -10.62 5.50 -9.57
C GLY A 177 -9.71 4.44 -8.94
N VAL A 178 -8.99 4.81 -7.89
CA VAL A 178 -8.11 3.90 -7.15
C VAL A 178 -8.91 2.85 -6.39
N ILE A 179 -8.69 1.58 -6.73
CA ILE A 179 -9.35 0.42 -6.13
C ILE A 179 -8.34 -0.71 -5.89
N ILE A 180 -8.75 -1.69 -5.08
CA ILE A 180 -8.09 -2.97 -4.96
C ILE A 180 -8.87 -3.99 -5.79
N SER A 181 -8.13 -4.76 -6.59
CA SER A 181 -8.66 -5.84 -7.41
C SER A 181 -7.86 -7.11 -7.19
N SER A 182 -8.36 -8.25 -7.68
CA SER A 182 -7.64 -9.53 -7.66
C SER A 182 -7.11 -9.92 -9.04
N LEU A 183 -5.88 -10.41 -9.10
CA LEU A 183 -5.27 -11.01 -10.30
C LEU A 183 -6.04 -12.23 -10.81
N ASN A 184 -6.93 -12.80 -9.98
CA ASN A 184 -7.76 -13.95 -10.33
C ASN A 184 -9.09 -13.55 -11.00
N GLU A 185 -9.45 -12.26 -11.00
CA GLU A 185 -10.61 -11.78 -11.76
C GLU A 185 -10.42 -12.06 -13.26
N PRO A 186 -11.45 -12.55 -13.98
CA PRO A 186 -11.31 -12.96 -15.38
C PRO A 186 -10.74 -11.87 -16.29
N TYR A 187 -11.03 -10.60 -16.02
CA TYR A 187 -10.53 -9.47 -16.79
C TYR A 187 -9.01 -9.29 -16.63
N TYR A 188 -8.51 -9.24 -15.39
CA TYR A 188 -7.08 -9.08 -15.11
C TYR A 188 -6.29 -10.33 -15.48
N ARG A 189 -6.85 -11.52 -15.22
CA ARG A 189 -6.23 -12.79 -15.60
C ARG A 189 -5.96 -12.90 -17.11
N ARG A 190 -6.90 -12.45 -17.95
CA ARG A 190 -6.75 -12.48 -19.42
C ARG A 190 -5.76 -11.43 -19.95
N THR A 191 -5.60 -10.32 -19.24
CA THR A 191 -4.79 -9.18 -19.71
C THR A 191 -3.42 -9.10 -19.04
N TYR A 192 -3.13 -9.95 -18.06
CA TYR A 192 -1.88 -9.99 -17.32
C TYR A 192 -0.69 -10.27 -18.23
N ILE A 193 0.34 -9.43 -18.14
CA ILE A 193 1.60 -9.57 -18.87
C ILE A 193 2.67 -10.21 -17.97
N GLY A 194 2.76 -9.77 -16.72
CA GLY A 194 3.81 -10.20 -15.80
C GLY A 194 4.01 -9.27 -14.60
N GLY A 195 4.87 -9.70 -13.69
CA GLY A 195 5.34 -8.93 -12.55
C GLY A 195 6.67 -8.23 -12.83
N GLY A 196 6.94 -7.12 -12.14
CA GLY A 196 8.23 -6.46 -12.16
C GLY A 196 8.60 -5.84 -10.81
N ARG A 197 9.83 -6.06 -10.39
CA ARG A 197 10.42 -5.46 -9.19
C ARG A 197 11.27 -4.26 -9.57
N VAL A 198 10.98 -3.12 -8.97
CA VAL A 198 11.79 -1.91 -9.11
C VAL A 198 13.15 -2.14 -8.44
N LEU A 199 14.23 -1.85 -9.16
CA LEU A 199 15.61 -1.96 -8.68
C LEU A 199 15.98 -0.82 -7.73
#